data_AF-A0A9D4CP74-F1
#
_entry.id   AF-A0A9D4CP74-F1
#
_cell.length_a   1.000
_cell.length_b   1.000
_cell.length_c   1.000
_cell.angle_alpha   90.00
_cell.angle_beta   90.00
_cell.angle_gamma   90.00
#
_symmetry.space_group_name_H-M   'P 1'
#
loop_
_entity.id
_entity.type
_entity.pdbx_description
1 polymer ?
#
loop_
_entity_poly.entity_id
_entity_poly.type
_entity_poly.pdbx_seq_one_letter_code
_entity_poly.pdbx_strand_id
1 'polypeptide(L)' 'MVDSLGGPSGVNNILSTLNLKTISETSLKIMEQRASEEIEQVATESARIATSNASFSEMTQ' A
#
# COMPACT_ATOMS: atom_id res chain seq x y z
N MET A 1 -1.75 5.35 3.02
CA MET A 1 -2.36 4.22 3.76
C MET A 1 -2.51 4.53 5.25
N VAL A 2 -1.57 5.29 5.82
CA VAL A 2 -1.69 5.86 7.16
C VAL A 2 -2.61 7.10 7.11
N ASP A 3 -2.60 7.84 5.98
CA ASP A 3 -3.51 8.98 5.74
C ASP A 3 -5.00 8.64 5.78
N SER A 4 -5.42 7.46 5.30
CA SER A 4 -6.82 7.00 5.36
C SER A 4 -7.33 6.78 6.78
N LEU A 5 -6.43 6.62 7.75
CA LEU A 5 -6.74 6.52 9.16
C LEU A 5 -6.54 7.84 9.92
N GLY A 6 -6.28 8.95 9.21
CA GLY A 6 -5.98 10.25 9.83
C GLY A 6 -4.50 10.48 10.12
N GLY A 7 -3.61 9.83 9.36
CA GLY A 7 -2.17 9.97 9.51
C GLY A 7 -1.62 9.23 10.75
N PRO A 8 -0.36 9.49 11.11
CA PRO A 8 0.28 8.84 12.25
C PRO A 8 -0.47 9.03 13.58
N SER A 9 -1.08 10.20 13.76
CA SER A 9 -1.91 10.54 14.92
C SER A 9 -3.16 9.67 15.01
N GLY A 10 -3.84 9.43 13.87
CA GLY A 10 -5.04 8.61 13.84
C GLY A 10 -4.76 7.13 14.10
N VAL A 11 -3.65 6.61 13.55
CA VAL A 11 -3.18 5.24 13.86
C VAL A 11 -2.89 5.09 15.35
N ASN A 12 -2.17 6.04 15.94
CA ASN A 12 -1.85 5.99 17.37
C ASN A 12 -3.07 6.16 18.27
N ASN A 13 -4.09 6.91 17.85
CA ASN A 13 -5.37 7.00 18.56
C ASN A 13 -6.14 5.67 18.55
N ILE A 14 -6.10 4.92 17.45
CA ILE A 14 -6.72 3.59 17.39
C ILE A 14 -5.96 2.65 18.32
N LEU A 15 -4.62 2.65 18.27
CA LEU A 15 -3.79 1.81 19.14
C LEU A 15 -4.04 2.11 20.61
N SER A 16 -4.12 3.40 21.00
CA SER A 16 -4.40 3.78 22.38
C SER A 16 -5.81 3.37 22.83
N THR A 17 -6.81 3.48 21.96
CA THR A 17 -8.19 3.03 22.23
C THR A 17 -8.25 1.52 22.48
N LEU A 18 -7.38 0.75 21.82
CA LEU A 18 -7.25 -0.70 22.01
C LEU A 18 -6.31 -1.09 23.16
N ASN A 19 -5.82 -0.11 23.94
CA ASN A 19 -4.82 -0.30 24.99
C ASN A 19 -3.52 -0.97 24.49
N LEU A 20 -3.13 -0.66 23.25
CA LEU A 20 -1.90 -1.11 22.61
C LEU A 20 -0.85 0.00 22.65
N LYS A 21 0.43 -0.41 22.58
CA LYS A 21 1.55 0.53 22.53
C LYS A 21 1.51 1.33 21.22
N THR A 22 1.61 2.65 21.33
CA THR A 22 1.72 3.55 20.18
C THR A 22 3.04 3.34 19.42
N ILE A 23 3.01 3.63 18.13
CA ILE A 23 4.16 3.51 17.24
C ILE A 23 4.74 4.91 17.00
N SER A 24 6.07 5.01 16.90
CA SER A 24 6.72 6.30 16.61
C SER A 24 6.32 6.81 15.22
N GLU A 25 6.22 8.13 15.07
CA GLU A 25 5.88 8.76 13.79
C GLU A 25 6.87 8.36 12.68
N THR A 26 8.17 8.30 12.99
CA THR A 26 9.21 7.86 12.06
C THR A 26 8.97 6.42 11.59
N SER A 27 8.64 5.51 12.50
CA SER A 27 8.33 4.12 12.14
C SER A 27 7.08 4.00 11.29
N LEU A 28 6.05 4.82 11.56
CA LEU A 28 4.83 4.87 10.76
C LEU A 28 5.11 5.38 9.34
N LYS A 29 5.95 6.41 9.18
CA LYS A 29 6.38 6.90 7.86
C LYS A 29 7.17 5.85 7.06
N ILE A 30 8.11 5.17 7.71
CA ILE A 30 8.87 4.08 7.08
C ILE A 30 7.93 2.94 6.64
N MET A 31 6.97 2.58 7.49
CA MET A 31 5.98 1.56 7.16
C MET A 31 5.12 1.97 5.96
N GLU A 32 4.69 3.23 5.90
CA GLU A 32 3.92 3.76 4.77
C GLU A 32 4.71 3.76 3.46
N GLN A 33 5.99 4.16 3.51
CA GLN A 33 6.87 4.11 2.35
C GLN A 33 7.01 2.68 1.82
N ARG A 34 7.31 1.73 2.71
CA ARG A 34 7.43 0.31 2.33
C ARG A 34 6.13 -0.26 1.76
N ALA A 35 4.99 0.07 2.35
CA ALA A 35 3.70 -0.36 1.83
C ALA A 35 3.44 0.20 0.41
N SER A 36 3.86 1.45 0.15
CA SER A 36 3.75 2.06 -1.17
C SER A 36 4.61 1.34 -2.21
N GLU A 37 5.85 0.99 -1.86
CA GLU A 37 6.78 0.25 -2.73
C GLU A 37 6.23 -1.14 -3.10
N GLU A 38 5.62 -1.85 -2.16
CA GLU A 38 4.98 -3.16 -2.42
C GLU A 38 3.76 -3.02 -3.35
N ILE A 39 2.92 -2.00 -3.12
CA ILE A 39 1.77 -1.73 -3.99
C ILE A 39 2.24 -1.41 -5.42
N GLU A 40 3.30 -0.61 -5.56
CA GLU A 40 3.85 -0.24 -6.86
C GLU A 40 4.39 -1.45 -7.63
N GLN A 41 5.05 -2.38 -6.94
CA GLN A 41 5.50 -3.65 -7.55
C GLN A 41 4.32 -4.48 -8.07
N VAL A 42 3.27 -4.64 -7.25
CA VAL A 42 2.06 -5.38 -7.65
C VAL A 42 1.34 -4.69 -8.82
N ALA A 43 1.24 -3.36 -8.80
CA ALA A 43 0.63 -2.59 -9.88
C ALA A 43 1.43 -2.75 -11.19
N THR A 44 2.76 -2.70 -11.11
CA THR A 44 3.66 -2.88 -12.25
C THR A 44 3.49 -4.27 -12.86
N GLU A 45 3.50 -5.32 -12.03
CA GLU A 45 3.30 -6.69 -12.52
C GLU A 45 1.90 -6.88 -13.10
N SER A 46 0.87 -6.31 -12.48
CA SER A 46 -0.51 -6.34 -12.99
C SER A 46 -0.62 -5.68 -14.36
N ALA A 47 0.03 -4.52 -14.55
CA ALA A 47 0.08 -3.82 -15.83
C ALA A 47 0.83 -4.64 -16.90
N ARG A 48 1.93 -5.31 -16.51
CA ARG A 48 2.70 -6.20 -17.41
C ARG A 48 1.85 -7.38 -17.88
N ILE A 49 1.13 -8.04 -16.97
CA ILE A 49 0.22 -9.14 -17.29
C ILE A 49 -0.91 -8.66 -18.20
N ALA A 50 -1.55 -7.54 -17.86
CA ALA A 50 -2.63 -6.97 -18.66
C ALA A 50 -2.18 -6.64 -20.10
N THR A 51 -0.98 -6.06 -20.24
CA THR A 51 -0.39 -5.75 -21.56
C THR A 51 -0.12 -7.03 -22.34
N SER A 52 0.51 -8.03 -21.72
CA SER A 52 0.78 -9.32 -22.38
C SER A 52 -0.49 -10.02 -22.85
N ASN A 53 -1.55 -9.97 -22.04
CA ASN A 53 -2.84 -10.56 -22.37
C ASN A 53 -3.54 -9.80 -23.50
N ALA A 54 -3.46 -8.47 -23.52
CA ALA A 54 -4.00 -7.65 -24.60
C ALA A 54 -3.32 -7.98 -25.94
N SER A 55 -1.97 -8.05 -25.95
CA SER A 55 -1.22 -8.40 -27.16
C SER A 55 -1.54 -9.80 -27.68
N PHE A 56 -1.72 -10.78 -26.78
CA PHE A 56 -2.14 -12.13 -27.18
C PHE A 56 -3.57 -12.16 -27.73
N SER A 57 -4.47 -11.38 -27.14
CA SER A 57 -5.86 -11.28 -27.60
C SER A 57 -5.99 -10.59 -28.96
N GLU A 58 -5.09 -9.68 -29.32
CA GLU A 58 -5.05 -9.04 -30.65
C GLU A 58 -4.50 -9.98 -31.73
N MET A 59 -3.56 -10.88 -31.38
CA MET A 59 -3.00 -11.86 -32.33
C MET A 59 -3.93 -13.03 -32.66
N THR A 60 -4.99 -13.22 -31.86
CA THR A 60 -5.94 -14.34 -31.98
C THR A 60 -7.31 -13.93 -32.56
N GLN A 61 -7.48 -12.66 -32.91
CA GLN A 61 -8.59 -12.14 -33.74
C GLN A 61 -8.23 -12.15 -35.22
#